data_AF-A0A9J5WMN9-F1
#
_entry.id   AF-A0A9J5WMN9-F1
#
_cell.length_a   1.000
_cell.length_b   1.000
_cell.length_c   1.000
_cell.angle_alpha   90.00
_cell.angle_beta   90.00
_cell.angle_gamma   90.00
#
_symmetry.space_group_name_H-M   'P 1'
#
loop_
_entity.id
_entity.type
_entity.pdbx_description
1 polymer ?
#
loop_
_entity_poly.entity_id
_entity_poly.type
_entity_poly.pdbx_seq_one_letter_code
_entity_poly.pdbx_strand_id
1 'polypeptide(L)'
;MELANLCDIKVCTVITGPNGELQTWLDNLDACKEVLDLYSQNLKPEKKHKESSTPEPEEEQGEKDLLTLVESKLVVVNKRIRFLVNKNVIVADNGKRKRIE
;
A
#
# COMPACT_ATOMS: atom_id res chain seq x y z
N MET A 1 -1.55 -5.57 -30.14
CA MET A 1 -1.96 -4.89 -31.40
C MET A 1 -3.10 -5.64 -32.08
N GLU A 2 -2.97 -6.94 -32.35
CA GLU A 2 -4.01 -7.73 -33.05
C GLU A 2 -5.40 -7.63 -32.42
N LEU A 3 -5.53 -7.80 -31.10
CA LEU A 3 -6.83 -7.72 -30.41
C LEU A 3 -7.49 -6.34 -30.53
N ALA A 4 -6.71 -5.27 -30.32
CA ALA A 4 -7.22 -3.90 -30.42
C ALA A 4 -7.70 -3.58 -31.84
N ASN A 5 -6.95 -4.02 -32.84
CA ASN A 5 -7.26 -3.78 -34.26
C ASN A 5 -8.43 -4.62 -34.76
N LEU A 6 -8.53 -5.89 -34.34
CA LEU A 6 -9.57 -6.81 -34.81
C LEU A 6 -10.94 -6.49 -34.20
N CYS A 7 -10.96 -6.03 -32.95
CA CYS A 7 -12.19 -5.82 -32.20
C CYS A 7 -12.58 -4.33 -32.06
N ASP A 8 -11.78 -3.41 -32.60
CA ASP A 8 -11.95 -1.96 -32.44
C ASP A 8 -12.12 -1.54 -30.98
N ILE A 9 -11.24 -2.06 -30.12
CA ILE A 9 -11.25 -1.77 -28.67
C ILE A 9 -10.00 -1.03 -28.24
N LYS A 10 -10.18 -0.05 -27.36
CA LYS A 10 -9.06 0.62 -26.67
C LYS A 10 -8.54 -0.29 -25.56
N VAL A 11 -7.28 -0.73 -25.68
CA VAL A 11 -6.61 -1.60 -24.71
C VAL A 11 -5.24 -1.04 -24.37
N CYS A 12 -4.89 -1.02 -23.09
CA CYS A 12 -3.53 -0.79 -22.64
C CYS A 12 -3.08 -1.95 -21.74
N THR A 13 -1.78 -2.21 -21.71
CA THR A 13 -1.18 -3.17 -20.78
C THR A 13 -0.05 -2.48 -20.04
N VAL A 14 -0.09 -2.61 -18.72
CA VAL A 14 0.92 -2.08 -17.80
C VAL A 14 1.59 -3.27 -17.13
N ILE A 15 2.90 -3.37 -17.29
CA ILE A 15 3.72 -4.47 -16.78
C ILE A 15 4.70 -3.87 -15.79
N THR A 16 4.69 -4.36 -14.55
CA THR A 16 5.65 -3.96 -13.53
C THR A 16 6.67 -5.08 -13.35
N GLY A 17 7.94 -4.77 -13.62
CA GLY A 17 9.05 -5.70 -13.42
C GLY A 17 9.38 -5.91 -11.94
N PRO A 18 10.16 -6.95 -11.61
CA PRO A 18 10.54 -7.26 -10.23
C PRO A 18 11.38 -6.16 -9.56
N ASN A 19 12.03 -5.30 -10.36
CA ASN A 19 12.82 -4.16 -9.91
C ASN A 19 11.99 -2.86 -9.75
N GLY A 20 10.67 -2.93 -9.97
CA GLY A 20 9.79 -1.74 -10.00
C GLY A 20 9.82 -0.97 -11.32
N GLU A 21 10.51 -1.49 -12.34
CA GLU A 21 10.48 -0.92 -13.69
C GLU A 21 9.08 -1.03 -14.29
N LEU A 22 8.59 0.07 -14.85
CA LEU A 22 7.30 0.12 -15.53
C LEU A 22 7.51 -0.03 -17.04
N GLN A 23 6.88 -1.02 -17.64
CA GLN A 23 6.79 -1.19 -19.08
C GLN A 23 5.34 -1.07 -19.51
N THR A 24 5.08 -0.24 -20.52
CA THR A 24 3.75 -0.10 -21.11
C THR A 24 3.77 -0.70 -22.50
N TRP A 25 2.69 -1.42 -22.85
CA TRP A 25 2.56 -2.01 -24.18
C TRP A 25 2.39 -0.95 -25.27
N LEU A 26 1.82 0.21 -24.94
CA LEU A 26 1.85 1.37 -25.84
C LEU A 26 3.15 2.12 -25.61
N ASP A 27 3.91 2.32 -26.69
CA ASP A 27 5.12 3.14 -26.69
C ASP A 27 4.81 4.61 -26.35
N ASN A 28 3.56 5.02 -26.58
CA ASN A 28 3.04 6.32 -26.18
C ASN A 28 2.31 6.24 -24.83
N LEU A 29 2.94 6.81 -23.81
CA LEU A 29 2.39 6.97 -22.46
C LEU A 29 1.07 7.76 -22.44
N ASP A 30 0.89 8.74 -23.34
CA ASP A 30 -0.35 9.52 -23.42
C ASP A 30 -1.54 8.66 -23.85
N ALA A 31 -1.32 7.71 -24.76
CA ALA A 31 -2.35 6.77 -25.19
C ALA A 31 -2.75 5.79 -24.07
N CYS A 32 -1.78 5.39 -23.23
CA CYS A 32 -2.07 4.65 -21.99
C CYS A 32 -2.94 5.46 -21.02
N LYS A 33 -2.64 6.75 -20.88
CA LYS A 33 -3.36 7.66 -19.98
C LYS A 33 -4.83 7.79 -20.37
N GLU A 34 -5.15 7.94 -21.65
CA GLU A 34 -6.56 7.99 -22.11
C GLU A 34 -7.37 6.75 -21.70
N VAL A 35 -6.78 5.55 -21.80
CA VAL A 35 -7.45 4.29 -21.44
C VAL A 35 -7.66 4.21 -19.93
N LEU A 36 -6.67 4.65 -19.14
CA LEU A 36 -6.75 4.69 -17.67
C LEU A 36 -7.77 5.73 -17.19
N ASP A 37 -7.84 6.90 -17.83
CA ASP A 37 -8.82 7.95 -17.53
C ASP A 37 -10.24 7.47 -17.85
N LEU A 38 -10.43 6.81 -19.00
CA LEU A 38 -11.70 6.18 -19.36
C LEU A 38 -12.11 5.14 -18.32
N TYR A 39 -11.19 4.29 -17.86
CA TYR A 39 -11.48 3.32 -16.81
C TYR A 39 -11.87 4.02 -15.49
N SER A 40 -11.14 5.06 -15.10
CA SER A 40 -11.36 5.81 -13.87
C SER A 40 -12.73 6.52 -13.84
N GLN A 41 -13.19 7.03 -14.99
CA GLN A 41 -14.52 7.62 -15.13
C GLN A 41 -15.65 6.57 -15.04
N ASN A 42 -15.36 5.33 -15.40
CA ASN A 42 -16.31 4.21 -15.35
C ASN A 42 -16.29 3.46 -14.01
N LEU A 43 -15.32 3.75 -13.14
CA LEU A 43 -15.42 3.38 -11.73
C LEU A 43 -16.59 4.16 -11.15
N LYS A 44 -17.75 3.49 -11.01
CA LYS A 44 -18.74 3.94 -10.04
C LYS A 44 -17.97 4.12 -8.74
N PRO A 45 -18.08 5.27 -8.04
CA PRO A 45 -17.53 5.34 -6.71
C PRO A 45 -18.15 4.16 -5.97
N GLU A 46 -17.35 3.17 -5.60
CA GLU A 46 -17.72 2.29 -4.50
C GLU A 46 -18.21 3.25 -3.44
N LYS A 47 -19.45 3.04 -2.97
CA LYS A 47 -20.02 3.83 -1.90
C LYS A 47 -19.05 3.71 -0.73
N LYS A 48 -18.09 4.63 -0.67
CA LYS A 48 -17.33 4.88 0.54
C LYS A 48 -18.40 5.16 1.56
N HIS A 49 -18.36 4.36 2.61
CA HIS A 49 -19.14 4.61 3.79
C HIS A 49 -19.12 6.11 4.06
N LYS A 50 -20.32 6.66 4.14
CA LYS A 50 -20.66 8.04 4.40
C LYS A 50 -19.71 8.65 5.44
N GLU A 51 -18.82 9.52 4.99
CA GLU A 51 -18.33 10.63 5.80
C GLU A 51 -18.03 11.82 4.88
N SER A 52 -18.24 12.99 5.43
CA SER A 52 -18.99 14.10 4.84
C SER A 52 -18.30 14.86 3.71
N SER A 53 -19.13 15.31 2.79
CA SER A 53 -18.92 16.44 1.88
C SER A 53 -18.78 17.78 2.63
N THR A 54 -17.66 18.49 2.52
CA THR A 54 -17.55 19.96 2.30
C THR A 54 -16.08 20.33 1.97
N PRO A 55 -15.80 21.44 1.26
CA PRO A 55 -14.58 21.70 0.51
C PRO A 55 -13.43 22.19 1.39
N GLU A 56 -12.18 22.01 0.93
CA GLU A 56 -10.96 22.62 1.48
C GLU A 56 -11.19 24.11 1.79
N PRO A 57 -10.66 24.61 2.94
CA PRO A 57 -9.23 24.61 3.24
C PRO A 57 -8.92 24.11 4.66
N GLU A 58 -7.69 23.65 4.91
CA GLU A 58 -6.94 23.78 6.18
C GLU A 58 -5.86 22.68 6.28
N GLU A 59 -4.65 23.03 5.87
CA GLU A 59 -3.41 22.22 5.92
C GLU A 59 -3.03 21.76 7.36
N GLU A 60 -3.76 22.15 8.41
CA GLU A 60 -3.48 21.81 9.81
C GLU A 60 -4.12 20.50 10.30
N GLN A 61 -5.21 20.03 9.69
CA GLN A 61 -5.97 18.89 10.24
C GLN A 61 -5.40 17.54 9.81
N GLY A 62 -4.88 17.46 8.57
CA GLY A 62 -4.22 16.26 8.05
C GLY A 62 -2.91 15.91 8.78
N GLU A 63 -2.16 16.92 9.25
CA GLU A 63 -0.94 16.67 10.03
C GLU A 63 -1.25 16.04 11.40
N LYS A 64 -2.30 16.51 12.08
CA LYS A 64 -2.75 15.95 13.37
C LYS A 64 -3.17 14.48 13.23
N ASP A 65 -3.83 14.14 12.12
CA ASP A 65 -4.23 12.76 11.81
C ASP A 65 -3.04 11.85 11.45
N LEU A 66 -2.04 12.38 10.73
CA LEU A 66 -0.80 11.64 10.46
C LEU A 66 0.05 11.44 11.72
N LEU A 67 0.12 12.45 12.58
CA LEU A 67 0.90 12.39 13.81
C LEU A 67 0.31 11.36 14.79
N THR A 68 -1.01 11.35 14.96
CA THR A 68 -1.71 10.33 15.76
C THR A 68 -1.56 8.92 15.17
N LEU A 69 -1.55 8.78 13.84
CA LEU A 69 -1.28 7.50 13.17
C LEU A 69 0.15 7.00 13.43
N VAL A 70 1.14 7.89 13.36
CA VAL A 70 2.55 7.57 13.64
C VAL A 70 2.73 7.16 15.09
N GLU A 71 2.15 7.89 16.04
CA GLU A 71 2.17 7.57 17.46
C GLU A 71 1.56 6.18 17.73
N SER A 72 0.40 5.87 17.13
CA SER A 72 -0.25 4.56 17.25
C SER A 72 0.64 3.42 16.72
N LYS A 73 1.26 3.61 15.55
CA LYS A 73 2.19 2.62 14.98
C LYS A 73 3.44 2.44 15.84
N LEU A 74 3.96 3.52 16.43
CA LEU A 74 5.12 3.47 17.31
C LEU A 74 4.83 2.62 18.56
N VAL A 75 3.63 2.75 19.15
CA VAL A 75 3.19 1.93 20.28
C VAL A 75 3.18 0.44 19.92
N VAL A 76 2.66 0.09 18.74
CA VAL A 76 2.62 -1.31 18.26
C VAL A 76 4.02 -1.89 18.09
N VAL A 77 4.94 -1.13 17.47
CA VAL A 77 6.33 -1.54 17.28
C VAL A 77 7.03 -1.76 18.63
N ASN A 78 6.89 -0.81 19.56
CA ASN A 78 7.48 -0.93 20.90
C ASN A 78 6.94 -2.14 21.68
N LYS A 79 5.64 -2.43 21.57
CA LYS A 79 5.04 -3.63 22.16
C LYS A 79 5.64 -4.90 21.56
N ARG A 80 5.88 -4.93 20.25
CA ARG A 80 6.50 -6.08 19.57
C ARG A 80 7.96 -6.26 19.98
N ILE A 81 8.74 -5.19 20.06
CA ILE A 81 10.13 -5.24 20.52
C ILE A 81 10.20 -5.82 21.93
N ARG A 82 9.39 -5.32 22.87
CA ARG A 82 9.34 -5.83 24.24
C ARG A 82 8.96 -7.32 24.29
N PHE A 83 7.99 -7.74 23.49
CA PHE A 83 7.61 -9.15 23.40
C PHE A 83 8.77 -10.02 22.92
N LEU A 84 9.49 -9.60 21.89
CA LEU A 84 10.64 -10.34 21.35
C LEU A 84 11.81 -10.37 22.32
N VAL A 85 12.11 -9.27 23.01
CA VAL A 85 13.13 -9.21 24.06
C VAL A 85 12.80 -10.20 25.18
N ASN A 86 11.57 -10.17 25.70
CA ASN A 86 11.15 -11.09 26.76
C ASN A 86 11.19 -12.55 26.30
N LYS A 87 10.79 -12.82 25.06
CA LYS A 87 10.88 -14.16 24.47
C LYS A 87 12.33 -14.63 24.39
N ASN A 88 13.26 -13.76 23.98
CA ASN A 88 14.68 -14.09 23.90
C ASN A 88 15.30 -14.31 25.28
N VAL A 89 14.89 -13.54 26.30
CA VAL A 89 15.31 -13.74 27.70
C VAL A 89 14.84 -15.11 28.21
N ILE A 90 13.60 -15.50 27.95
CA ILE A 90 13.06 -16.82 28.33
C ILE A 90 13.83 -17.95 27.63
N VAL A 91 14.20 -17.77 26.35
CA VAL A 91 15.00 -18.76 25.61
C VAL A 91 16.42 -18.89 26.18
N ALA A 92 17.05 -17.80 26.61
CA ALA A 92 18.38 -17.81 27.20
C ALA A 92 18.42 -18.44 28.61
N ASP A 93 17.37 -18.26 29.41
CA ASP A 93 17.28 -18.83 30.77
C ASP A 93 17.07 -20.36 30.75
N ASN A 94 16.29 -20.86 29.79
CA ASN A 94 16.02 -22.29 29.63
C ASN A 94 17.22 -23.12 29.12
N GLY A 95 18.33 -22.46 28.75
CA GLY A 95 19.57 -23.10 28.27
C GLY A 95 20.53 -23.55 29.38
N LYS A 96 20.32 -23.14 30.64
CA LYS A 96 21.17 -23.54 31.77
C LYS A 96 20.68 -24.84 32.40
N ARG A 97 20.76 -25.97 31.68
CA ARG A 97 20.61 -27.29 32.30
C ARG A 97 21.87 -27.63 33.11
N LYS A 98 21.61 -28.03 34.35
CA LYS A 98 22.56 -28.37 35.42
C LYS A 98 23.71 -29.25 34.94
N ARG A 99 24.95 -28.84 35.28
CA ARG A 99 26.12 -29.73 35.29
C ARG A 99 25.84 -30.80 36.36
N ILE A 100 25.78 -32.05 35.94
CA ILE A 100 25.69 -33.22 36.83
C ILE A 100 27.13 -33.50 37.29
N GLU A 101 27.33 -33.54 38.61
CA GLU A 101 28.57 -33.91 39.30
C GLU A 101 28.49 -35.39 39.73
#